data_AF-A0A969R016-F1
#
_entry.id   AF-A0A969R016-F1
#
_cell.length_a   1.000
_cell.length_b   1.000
_cell.length_c   1.000
_cell.angle_alpha   90.00
_cell.angle_beta   90.00
_cell.angle_gamma   90.00
#
_symmetry.space_group_name_H-M   'P 1'
#
loop_
_entity.id
_entity.type
_entity.pdbx_description
1 polymer ?
#
loop_
_entity_poly.entity_id
_entity_poly.type
_entity_poly.pdbx_seq_one_letter_code
_entity_poly.pdbx_strand_id
1 'polypeptide(L)' 'PASNPVRLRQVLSNLLSNAIKFTEKGEIVLSVNLQTYDPAKERAIVGFAVTDSGVFLAASPSSDLT' A
#
# COMPACT_ATOMS: atom_id res chain seq x y z
N PRO A 1 9.56 16.33 -14.44
CA PRO A 1 8.75 16.53 -13.20
C PRO A 1 7.26 16.44 -13.52
N ALA A 2 6.74 15.22 -13.51
CA ALA A 2 5.35 14.92 -13.78
C ALA A 2 5.05 13.59 -13.07
N SER A 3 3.79 13.42 -12.69
CA SER A 3 3.23 12.17 -12.18
C SER A 3 3.83 10.96 -12.90
N ASN A 4 4.24 9.92 -12.16
CA ASN A 4 4.70 8.67 -12.72
C ASN A 4 3.66 7.57 -12.41
N PRO A 5 2.62 7.42 -13.25
CA PRO A 5 1.58 6.40 -13.07
C PRO A 5 2.15 4.99 -12.96
N VAL A 6 3.28 4.72 -13.64
CA VAL A 6 3.95 3.42 -13.59
C VAL A 6 4.47 3.14 -12.18
N ARG A 7 5.10 4.12 -11.53
CA ARG A 7 5.59 3.96 -10.14
C ARG A 7 4.44 3.81 -9.15
N LEU A 8 3.37 4.59 -9.28
CA LEU A 8 2.20 4.45 -8.40
C LEU A 8 1.56 3.06 -8.54
N ARG A 9 1.34 2.62 -9.79
CA ARG A 9 0.83 1.27 -10.08
C ARG A 9 1.74 0.21 -9.48
N GLN A 10 3.06 0.33 -9.66
CA GLN A 10 4.03 -0.63 -9.13
C GLN A 10 3.97 -0.73 -7.60
N VAL A 11 3.93 0.41 -6.90
CA VAL A 11 3.82 0.44 -5.42
C VAL A 11 2.53 -0.23 -4.97
N LEU A 12 1.39 0.15 -5.55
CA LEU A 12 0.09 -0.43 -5.19
C LEU A 12 0.02 -1.93 -5.51
N SER A 13 0.55 -2.35 -6.67
CA SER A 13 0.63 -3.78 -7.03
C SER A 13 1.49 -4.57 -6.06
N ASN A 14 2.61 -4.03 -5.59
CA ASN A 14 3.44 -4.70 -4.59
C ASN A 14 2.71 -4.88 -3.26
N LEU A 15 2.03 -3.83 -2.77
CA LEU A 15 1.25 -3.90 -1.53
C LEU A 15 0.09 -4.89 -1.64
N LEU A 16 -0.66 -4.86 -2.75
CA LEU A 16 -1.77 -5.78 -2.98
C LEU A 16 -1.29 -7.23 -3.15
N SER A 17 -0.18 -7.45 -3.85
CA SER A 17 0.40 -8.79 -4.00
C SER A 17 0.83 -9.36 -2.64
N ASN A 18 1.34 -8.52 -1.74
CA ASN A 18 1.65 -8.93 -0.38
C ASN A 18 0.37 -9.31 0.37
N ALA A 19 -0.65 -8.44 0.36
CA ALA A 19 -1.93 -8.72 1.02
C ALA A 19 -2.57 -10.04 0.54
N ILE A 20 -2.57 -10.29 -0.79
CA ILE A 20 -3.07 -11.54 -1.39
C ILE A 20 -2.27 -12.75 -0.92
N LYS A 21 -0.94 -12.63 -0.84
CA LYS A 21 -0.07 -13.72 -0.40
C LYS A 21 -0.35 -14.15 1.05
N PHE A 22 -0.72 -13.21 1.92
CA PHE A 22 -0.85 -13.46 3.36
C PHE A 22 -2.31 -13.57 3.85
N THR A 23 -3.29 -13.36 2.97
CA THR A 23 -4.71 -13.47 3.29
C THR A 23 -5.35 -14.62 2.53
N GLU A 24 -5.32 -15.83 3.10
CA GLU A 24 -5.95 -17.02 2.48
C GLU A 24 -7.49 -16.94 2.51
N LYS A 25 -8.05 -16.40 3.60
CA LYS A 25 -9.49 -16.18 3.79
C LYS A 25 -9.71 -14.83 4.47
N GLY A 26 -10.78 -14.14 4.05
CA GLY A 26 -11.15 -12.83 4.58
C GLY A 26 -11.18 -11.78 3.47
N GLU A 27 -10.77 -10.55 3.79
CA GLU A 27 -10.89 -9.40 2.87
C GLU A 27 -9.60 -8.60 2.72
N ILE A 28 -9.46 -7.98 1.56
CA ILE A 28 -8.41 -7.01 1.24
C ILE A 28 -9.10 -5.76 0.70
N VAL A 29 -8.83 -4.62 1.33
CA VAL A 29 -9.46 -3.33 1.02
C VAL A 29 -8.39 -2.33 0.58
N LEU A 30 -8.53 -1.81 -0.64
CA LEU A 30 -7.78 -0.63 -1.10
C LEU A 30 -8.65 0.62 -0.90
N SER A 31 -8.21 1.52 -0.03
CA SER A 31 -8.87 2.79 0.24
C SER A 31 -8.12 3.95 -0.41
N VAL A 32 -8.87 4.91 -0.94
CA VAL A 32 -8.35 6.17 -1.50
C VAL A 32 -9.08 7.33 -0.84
N ASN A 33 -8.35 8.31 -0.34
CA ASN A 33 -8.94 9.48 0.32
C ASN A 33 -8.20 10.77 -0.06
N LEU A 34 -8.94 11.88 -0.09
CA LEU A 34 -8.36 13.21 -0.15
C LEU A 34 -7.95 13.61 1.27
N GLN A 35 -6.66 13.76 1.51
CA GLN A 35 -6.13 14.17 2.82
C GLN A 35 -6.21 15.68 2.97
N THR A 36 -5.71 16.42 1.99
CA THR A 36 -5.75 17.89 1.98
C THR A 36 -5.88 18.40 0.55
N TYR A 37 -6.47 19.57 0.40
CA TYR A 37 -6.50 20.32 -0.85
C TYR A 37 -6.16 21.78 -0.56
N ASP A 38 -5.19 22.32 -1.29
CA ASP A 38 -4.81 23.73 -1.30
C ASP A 38 -5.31 24.35 -2.61
N PRO A 39 -6.46 25.05 -2.60
CA PRO A 39 -7.03 25.66 -3.80
C PRO A 39 -6.14 26.75 -4.39
N ALA A 40 -5.40 27.49 -3.55
CA ALA A 40 -4.54 28.57 -3.99
C ALA A 40 -3.32 28.08 -4.78
N LYS A 41 -2.91 26.82 -4.55
CA LYS A 41 -1.80 26.18 -5.27
C LYS A 41 -2.24 25.10 -6.24
N GLU A 42 -3.55 24.84 -6.35
CA GLU A 42 -4.14 23.74 -7.11
C GLU A 42 -3.49 22.37 -6.78
N ARG A 43 -3.19 22.14 -5.49
CA ARG A 43 -2.50 20.91 -5.04
C ARG A 43 -3.36 20.11 -4.09
N ALA A 44 -3.45 18.81 -4.36
CA ALA A 44 -4.10 17.84 -3.48
C ALA A 44 -3.08 16.82 -2.96
N ILE A 45 -3.25 16.41 -1.70
CA ILE A 45 -2.61 15.22 -1.14
C ILE A 45 -3.66 14.11 -1.12
N VAL A 46 -3.37 13.02 -1.82
CA VAL A 46 -4.23 11.84 -1.88
C VAL A 46 -3.55 10.69 -1.15
N GLY A 47 -4.24 10.10 -0.17
CA GLY A 47 -3.78 8.93 0.56
C GLY A 47 -4.29 7.65 -0.08
N PHE A 48 -3.43 6.63 -0.11
CA PHE A 48 -3.75 5.26 -0.50
C PHE A 48 -3.43 4.34 0.68
N ALA A 49 -4.33 3.41 0.99
CA ALA A 49 -4.10 2.41 2.03
C ALA A 49 -4.57 1.03 1.56
N VAL A 50 -3.75 0.00 1.78
CA VAL A 50 -4.14 -1.41 1.63
C VAL A 50 -4.27 -2.00 3.02
N THR A 51 -5.44 -2.53 3.35
CA THR A 51 -5.72 -3.21 4.62
C THR A 51 -6.16 -4.62 4.30
N ASP A 52 -5.61 -5.60 5.01
CA ASP A 52 -5.97 -7.01 4.85
C ASP A 52 -6.30 -7.64 6.20
N SER A 53 -7.09 -8.72 6.16
CA SER A 53 -7.45 -9.51 7.35
C SER A 53 -6.55 -10.73 7.54
N GLY A 54 -5.43 -10.81 6.81
CA GLY A 54 -4.51 -11.94 6.86
C GLY A 54 -3.76 -12.03 8.19
N VAL A 55 -3.17 -13.19 8.45
CA VAL A 55 -2.32 -13.36 9.64
C VAL A 55 -0.94 -12.79 9.31
N PHE A 56 -0.53 -11.78 10.08
CA PHE A 56 0.84 -11.29 10.01
C PHE A 56 1.79 -12.36 10.55
N LEU A 57 2.34 -13.18 9.67
CA LEU A 57 3.51 -13.98 9.99
C LEU A 57 4.68 -13.01 10.06
N ALA A 58 4.89 -12.42 11.24
CA ALA A 58 6.16 -11.83 11.59
C ALA A 58 7.21 -12.91 11.36
N ALA A 59 7.85 -12.91 10.20
CA ALA A 59 9.04 -13.70 10.01
C ALA A 59 9.99 -13.23 11.11
N SER A 60 10.17 -14.07 12.12
CA SER A 60 11.33 -14.01 12.99
C SER A 60 12.53 -13.71 12.08
N PRO A 61 13.38 -12.71 12.41
CA PRO A 61 14.60 -12.55 11.64
C PRO A 61 15.28 -13.91 11.68
N SER A 62 15.42 -14.54 10.51
CA SER A 62 16.23 -15.72 10.36
C SER A 62 17.60 -15.34 10.88
N SER A 63 17.90 -15.80 12.08
CA SER A 63 19.19 -15.69 12.74
C SER A 63 20.16 -16.58 11.97
N ASP A 64 20.62 -16.10 10.82
CA ASP A 64 21.77 -16.63 10.11
C ASP A 64 22.55 -15.44 9.56
N LEU A 65 23.17 -14.71 10.48
CA LEU A 65 24.43 -14.01 10.23
C LEU A 65 25.52 -14.93 10.78
N THR A 66 26.01 -15.84 9.95
CA THR A 66 27.33 -16.48 10.13
C THR A 66 28.28 -15.96 9.07
#